data_AF-E2SLU0-F1
#
_entry.id   AF-E2SLU0-F1
#
_cell.length_a   1.000
_cell.length_b   1.000
_cell.length_c   1.000
_cell.angle_alpha   90.00
_cell.angle_beta   90.00
_cell.angle_gamma   90.00
#
_symmetry.space_group_name_H-M   'P 1'
#
loop_
_entity.id
_entity.type
_entity.pdbx_description
1 polymer ?
#
loop_
_entity_poly.entity_id
_entity_poly.type
_entity_poly.pdbx_seq_one_letter_code
_entity_poly.pdbx_strand_id
1 'polypeptide(L)'
;MDQLQITLAQVTQTAASIRTQNQQLNACLQEISTSMNQLAAYWQSPASEKIRSRFHGMLPVFDNYRSIVESYAKFLDQTVSTYQSMEAQLNASAEGF
;
A
#
# COMPACT_ATOMS: atom_id res chain seq x y z
N MET A 1 20.12 -0.81 -27.68
CA MET A 1 18.91 -0.45 -26.91
C MET A 1 19.19 -0.88 -25.50
N ASP A 2 19.42 0.07 -24.59
CA ASP A 2 19.61 -0.22 -23.16
C ASP A 2 18.36 -0.94 -22.65
N GLN A 3 18.47 -2.26 -22.56
CA GLN A 3 17.43 -3.11 -22.04
C GLN A 3 17.37 -2.77 -20.55
N LEU A 4 16.36 -2.00 -20.18
CA LEU A 4 16.00 -1.72 -18.79
C LEU A 4 15.68 -3.08 -18.14
N GLN A 5 16.71 -3.79 -17.69
CA GLN A 5 16.61 -5.10 -17.07
C GLN A 5 16.12 -4.92 -15.63
N ILE A 6 14.88 -4.46 -15.49
CA ILE A 6 14.17 -4.59 -14.23
C ILE A 6 13.96 -6.09 -14.04
N THR A 7 14.68 -6.65 -13.07
CA THR A 7 14.51 -8.06 -12.70
C THR A 7 13.17 -8.25 -12.00
N LEU A 8 12.56 -9.43 -12.18
CA LEU A 8 11.32 -9.78 -11.45
C LEU A 8 11.51 -9.63 -9.93
N ALA A 9 12.72 -9.90 -9.42
CA ALA A 9 13.09 -9.68 -8.03
C ALA A 9 13.00 -8.20 -7.61
N GLN A 10 13.44 -7.26 -8.45
CA GLN A 10 13.30 -5.82 -8.18
C GLN A 10 11.84 -5.38 -8.17
N VAL A 11 11.00 -5.94 -9.04
CA VAL A 11 9.55 -5.66 -9.05
C VAL A 11 8.90 -6.14 -7.76
N THR A 12 9.17 -7.39 -7.34
CA THR A 12 8.68 -7.94 -6.07
C THR A 12 9.17 -7.11 -4.87
N GLN A 13 10.44 -6.73 -4.86
CA GLN A 13 10.98 -5.88 -3.78
C GLN A 13 10.29 -4.51 -3.75
N THR A 14 10.00 -3.93 -4.90
CA THR A 14 9.28 -2.64 -5.00
C THR A 14 7.86 -2.78 -4.45
N ALA A 15 7.12 -3.83 -4.83
CA ALA A 15 5.80 -4.10 -4.29
C ALA A 15 5.82 -4.27 -2.76
N ALA A 16 6.81 -4.97 -2.22
CA ALA A 16 6.99 -5.12 -0.77
C ALA A 16 7.28 -3.79 -0.06
N SER A 17 8.14 -2.94 -0.64
CA SER A 17 8.44 -1.61 -0.12
C SER A 17 7.20 -0.71 -0.09
N ILE A 18 6.38 -0.74 -1.16
CA ILE A 18 5.12 0.01 -1.25
C ILE A 18 4.16 -0.42 -0.14
N ARG A 19 4.01 -1.72 0.09
CA ARG A 19 3.17 -2.23 1.19
C ARG A 19 3.66 -1.81 2.56
N THR A 20 4.98 -1.84 2.77
CA THR A 20 5.59 -1.40 4.03
C THR A 20 5.27 0.07 4.32
N GLN A 21 5.42 0.94 3.32
CA GLN A 21 5.07 2.36 3.44
C GLN A 21 3.57 2.56 3.69
N ASN A 22 2.72 1.78 3.02
CA ASN A 22 1.27 1.82 3.20
C ASN A 22 0.86 1.44 4.65
N GLN A 23 1.53 0.44 5.22
CA GLN A 23 1.35 0.03 6.62
C GLN A 23 1.82 1.11 7.61
N GLN A 24 2.99 1.71 7.36
CA GLN A 24 3.52 2.80 8.18
C GLN A 24 2.59 4.02 8.18
N LEU A 25 2.05 4.39 7.02
CA LEU A 25 1.07 5.47 6.91
C LEU A 25 -0.18 5.16 7.73
N ASN A 26 -0.72 3.95 7.62
CA ASN A 26 -1.89 3.54 8.38
C ASN A 26 -1.64 3.56 9.90
N ALA A 27 -0.48 3.09 10.35
CA ALA A 27 -0.11 3.13 11.77
C ALA A 27 -0.04 4.58 12.29
N CYS A 28 0.61 5.48 11.56
CA CYS A 28 0.69 6.90 11.92
C CYS A 28 -0.71 7.54 12.02
N LEU A 29 -1.61 7.25 11.09
CA LEU A 29 -2.98 7.75 11.14
C LEU A 29 -3.77 7.23 12.35
N GLN A 30 -3.56 5.97 12.74
CA GLN A 30 -4.17 5.39 13.94
C GLN A 30 -3.62 6.03 15.22
N GLU A 31 -2.32 6.31 15.29
CA GLU A 31 -1.70 7.03 16.41
C GLU A 31 -2.25 8.45 16.54
N ILE A 32 -2.41 9.16 15.42
CA ILE A 32 -3.00 10.50 15.37
C ILE A 32 -4.46 10.45 15.87
N SER A 33 -5.26 9.49 15.39
CA SER A 33 -6.65 9.30 15.84
C SER A 33 -6.73 9.04 17.34
N THR A 34 -5.85 8.16 17.85
CA THR A 34 -5.76 7.82 19.27
C THR A 34 -5.42 9.05 20.11
N SER A 35 -4.41 9.82 19.70
CA SER A 35 -3.99 11.05 20.39
C SER A 35 -5.10 12.10 20.41
N MET A 36 -5.83 12.27 19.31
CA MET A 36 -6.98 13.18 19.26
C MET A 36 -8.12 12.77 20.20
N ASN A 37 -8.40 11.47 20.29
CA ASN A 37 -9.43 10.97 21.20
C ASN A 37 -9.02 11.09 22.66
N GLN A 38 -7.74 10.88 22.98
CA GLN A 38 -7.20 11.11 24.33
C GLN A 38 -7.27 12.59 24.72
N LEU A 39 -6.93 13.50 23.81
CA LEU A 39 -7.02 14.94 24.07
C LEU A 39 -8.45 15.40 24.37
N ALA A 40 -9.45 14.76 23.77
CA ALA A 40 -10.86 15.05 24.02
C ALA A 40 -11.32 14.76 25.47
N ALA A 41 -10.58 13.95 26.22
CA ALA A 41 -10.84 13.72 27.63
C ALA A 41 -10.51 14.95 28.50
N TYR A 42 -9.57 15.79 28.04
CA TYR A 42 -9.06 16.93 28.79
C TYR A 42 -9.51 18.28 28.21
N TRP A 43 -9.71 18.37 26.90
CA TRP A 43 -10.05 19.60 26.20
C TRP A 43 -11.36 19.49 25.44
N GLN A 44 -12.46 19.81 26.14
CA GLN A 44 -13.80 19.88 25.59
C GLN A 44 -14.15 21.33 25.26
N SER A 45 -14.10 21.67 23.98
CA SER A 45 -14.49 22.96 23.46
C SER A 45 -15.12 22.80 22.07
N PRO A 46 -15.96 23.74 21.61
CA PRO A 46 -16.52 23.70 20.27
C PRO A 46 -15.45 23.63 19.16
N ALA A 47 -14.27 24.22 19.42
CA ALA A 47 -13.14 24.18 18.50
C ALA A 47 -12.52 22.77 18.43
N SER A 48 -12.31 22.10 19.56
CA SER A 48 -11.75 20.74 19.60
C SER A 48 -12.71 19.72 18.99
N GLU A 49 -14.02 19.86 19.21
CA GLU A 49 -15.06 19.06 18.55
C GLU A 49 -14.98 19.19 17.01
N LYS A 50 -14.83 20.42 16.51
CA LYS A 50 -14.77 20.72 15.08
C LYS A 50 -13.52 20.15 14.41
N ILE A 51 -12.37 20.22 15.08
CA ILE A 51 -11.12 19.61 14.58
C ILE A 51 -11.26 18.08 14.51
N ARG A 52 -11.76 17.45 15.57
CA ARG A 52 -11.96 16.00 15.62
C ARG A 52 -12.94 15.52 14.54
N SER A 53 -14.05 16.22 14.37
CA SER A 53 -15.02 15.91 13.32
C SER A 53 -14.41 16.02 11.92
N ARG A 54 -13.60 17.04 11.64
CA ARG A 54 -12.89 17.17 10.36
C ARG A 54 -11.92 16.03 10.12
N PHE A 55 -11.14 15.66 11.14
CA PHE A 55 -10.20 14.54 11.00
C PHE A 55 -10.93 13.21 10.76
N HIS A 56 -11.98 12.92 11.52
CA HIS A 56 -12.80 11.72 11.29
C HIS A 56 -13.45 11.71 9.89
N GLY A 57 -13.83 12.89 9.37
CA GLY A 57 -14.30 13.02 7.99
C GLY A 57 -13.25 12.71 6.92
N MET A 58 -11.95 12.75 7.25
CA MET A 58 -10.86 12.40 6.34
C MET A 58 -10.50 10.91 6.37
N LEU A 59 -10.91 10.15 7.40
CA LEU A 59 -10.62 8.71 7.52
C LEU A 59 -11.01 7.91 6.27
N PRO A 60 -12.19 8.10 5.65
CA PRO A 60 -12.54 7.36 4.42
C PRO A 60 -11.62 7.65 3.25
N VAL A 61 -11.07 8.87 3.16
CA VAL A 61 -10.12 9.26 2.11
C VAL A 61 -8.79 8.55 2.31
N PHE A 62 -8.33 8.44 3.56
CA PHE A 62 -7.13 7.69 3.88
C PHE A 62 -7.29 6.19 3.60
N ASP A 63 -8.45 5.61 3.92
CA ASP A 63 -8.75 4.21 3.59
C ASP A 63 -8.78 3.97 2.08
N ASN A 64 -9.37 4.89 1.32
CA ASN A 64 -9.36 4.82 -0.14
C ASN A 64 -7.93 4.87 -0.69
N TYR A 65 -7.11 5.81 -0.21
CA TYR A 65 -5.71 5.91 -0.61
C TYR A 65 -4.93 4.62 -0.30
N ARG A 66 -5.12 4.06 0.90
CA ARG A 66 -4.54 2.77 1.30
C ARG A 66 -4.91 1.65 0.34
N SER A 67 -6.18 1.59 -0.08
CA SER A 67 -6.68 0.59 -1.03
C SER A 67 -6.08 0.76 -2.42
N ILE A 68 -5.92 2.00 -2.90
CA ILE A 68 -5.29 2.30 -4.20
C ILE A 68 -3.83 1.86 -4.21
N VAL A 69 -3.08 2.20 -3.16
CA VAL A 69 -1.67 1.82 -3.02
C VAL A 69 -1.50 0.30 -2.96
N GLU A 70 -2.36 -0.40 -2.21
CA GLU A 70 -2.37 -1.87 -2.17
C GLU A 70 -2.71 -2.49 -3.53
N SER A 71 -3.65 -1.88 -4.27
CA SER A 71 -4.02 -2.37 -5.60
C SER A 71 -2.86 -2.28 -6.59
N TYR A 72 -2.04 -1.23 -6.49
CA TYR A 72 -0.83 -1.11 -7.31
C TYR A 72 0.23 -2.15 -6.93
N ALA A 73 0.45 -2.40 -5.63
CA ALA A 73 1.36 -3.46 -5.20
C ALA A 73 0.90 -4.85 -5.70
N LYS A 74 -0.41 -5.14 -5.67
CA LYS A 74 -0.98 -6.37 -6.24
C LYS A 74 -0.78 -6.47 -7.74
N PHE A 75 -0.92 -5.36 -8.47
CA PHE A 75 -0.65 -5.33 -9.90
C PHE A 75 0.81 -5.72 -10.23
N LEU A 76 1.77 -5.24 -9.44
CA LEU A 76 3.18 -5.61 -9.58
C LEU A 76 3.40 -7.11 -9.33
N ASP A 77 2.80 -7.67 -8.27
CA ASP A 77 2.90 -9.10 -7.99
C ASP A 77 2.28 -9.96 -9.09
N GLN A 78 1.10 -9.56 -9.60
CA GLN A 78 0.44 -10.26 -10.69
C GLN A 78 1.31 -10.24 -11.95
N THR A 79 1.96 -9.10 -12.22
CA THR A 79 2.89 -8.99 -13.34
C THR A 79 4.02 -9.99 -13.18
N VAL A 80 4.67 -10.06 -12.01
CA VAL A 80 5.74 -11.03 -11.74
C VAL A 80 5.28 -12.47 -11.91
N SER A 81 4.12 -12.82 -11.34
CA SER A 81 3.55 -14.17 -11.43
C SER A 81 3.25 -14.59 -12.87
N THR A 82 2.73 -13.67 -13.69
CA THR A 82 2.49 -13.92 -15.11
C THR A 82 3.79 -14.20 -15.86
N TYR A 83 4.84 -13.40 -15.65
CA TYR A 83 6.14 -13.63 -16.29
C TYR A 83 6.76 -14.98 -15.88
N GLN A 84 6.73 -15.32 -14.58
CA GLN A 84 7.23 -16.61 -14.09
C GLN A 84 6.49 -17.79 -14.72
N SER A 85 5.16 -17.68 -14.85
CA SER A 85 4.34 -18.72 -15.48
C SER A 85 4.68 -18.89 -16.96
N MET A 86 4.89 -17.78 -17.68
CA MET A 86 5.28 -17.81 -19.09
C MET A 86 6.66 -18.42 -19.30
N GLU A 87 7.66 -18.08 -18.48
CA GLU A 87 8.99 -18.71 -18.53
C GLU A 87 8.93 -20.21 -18.26
N ALA A 88 8.16 -20.64 -17.25
CA ALA A 88 7.99 -22.06 -16.94
C ALA A 88 7.37 -22.83 -18.12
N GLN A 89 6.37 -22.24 -18.79
CA GLN A 89 5.74 -22.84 -19.97
C GLN A 89 6.70 -22.93 -21.16
N LEU A 90 7.51 -21.90 -21.40
CA LEU A 90 8.52 -21.89 -22.46
C LEU A 90 9.59 -22.97 -22.22
N ASN A 91 10.08 -23.10 -20.98
CA ASN A 91 11.05 -24.14 -20.62
C ASN A 91 10.47 -25.55 -20.79
N ALA A 92 9.25 -25.78 -20.30
CA ALA A 92 8.58 -27.07 -20.47
C ALA A 92 8.36 -27.45 -21.94
N SER A 93 8.09 -26.45 -22.79
CA SER A 93 7.95 -26.66 -24.24
C SER A 93 9.31 -26.94 -24.90
N ALA A 94 10.39 -26.30 -24.44
CA ALA A 94 11.75 -26.51 -24.93
C ALA A 94 12.32 -27.87 -24.54
N GLU A 95 11.98 -28.41 -23.36
CA GLU A 95 12.36 -29.77 -22.94
C GLU A 95 11.65 -30.88 -23.74
N GLY A 96 10.54 -30.55 -24.41
CA GLY A 96 9.78 -31.48 -25.24
C GLY A 96 10.25 -31.58 -26.70
N PHE A 97 11.22 -30.76 -27.11
CA PHE A 97 11.88 -30.81 -28.43
C PHE A 97 13.24 -31.53 -28.34
#